data_AF-A0A9X3WYY6-F1
#
_entry.id   AF-A0A9X3WYY6-F1
#
_cell.length_a   1.000
_cell.length_b   1.000
_cell.length_c   1.000
_cell.angle_alpha   90.00
_cell.angle_beta   90.00
_cell.angle_gamma   90.00
#
_symmetry.space_group_name_H-M   'P 1'
#
loop_
_entity.id
_entity.type
_entity.pdbx_description
1 polymer ?
#
loop_
_entity_poly.entity_id
_entity_poly.type
_entity_poly.pdbx_seq_one_letter_code
_entity_poly.pdbx_strand_id
1 'polypeptide(L)'
;MRLPVNVVADGWLVGPCVRDLQDQMRMRADYWEYRGTDRRKFLVPYRRALDALAADEPVVIWTSPSWDDRVALWALCFQRLQHRPTEPDLSLVVVGEHEERKPPITFGIGYVSLKPAMARRAWETMRSLSLREVREKALFWKKLTAPSPILSGNPPRETRSRKEFFELGAYQAGFFPRLSERGLSLSTVDTLMLDLVDDTPRTPARIFMREGAKGDVFRQWFDLTGDVIHFKRIVQWATHEPAALIADLHGQPHMWRALYSLTAHGRSLLHDGLTSLDQAPPFPIWGVTAYDRKDPWVVVEEAGGRPHLRRLGEG
;
A
#
# COMPACT_ATOMS: atom_id res chain seq x y z
N MET A 1 -2.27 12.54 -32.27
CA MET A 1 -3.23 11.66 -31.56
C MET A 1 -2.78 11.58 -30.10
N ARG A 2 -3.66 11.31 -29.11
CA ARG A 2 -3.22 11.15 -27.70
C ARG A 2 -3.38 9.68 -27.30
N LEU A 3 -2.40 9.13 -26.58
CA LEU A 3 -2.42 7.74 -26.13
C LEU A 3 -3.10 7.61 -24.77
N PRO A 4 -4.22 6.87 -24.65
CA PRO A 4 -4.85 6.63 -23.36
C PRO A 4 -4.06 5.59 -22.56
N VAL A 5 -3.81 5.91 -21.29
CA VAL A 5 -3.16 5.02 -20.32
C VAL A 5 -4.03 4.95 -19.07
N ASN A 6 -4.40 3.72 -18.69
CA ASN A 6 -5.06 3.46 -17.41
C ASN A 6 -4.01 3.10 -16.36
N VAL A 7 -4.27 3.46 -15.10
CA VAL A 7 -3.48 2.98 -13.96
C VAL A 7 -3.52 1.44 -13.92
N VAL A 8 -2.39 0.83 -13.59
CA VAL A 8 -2.30 -0.61 -13.38
C VAL A 8 -2.86 -0.96 -12.00
N ALA A 9 -3.86 -1.84 -11.96
CA ALA A 9 -4.40 -2.37 -10.72
C ALA A 9 -3.39 -3.32 -10.04
N ASP A 10 -2.67 -2.83 -9.04
CA ASP A 10 -1.61 -3.57 -8.33
C ASP A 10 -1.61 -3.33 -6.81
N GLY A 11 -2.43 -2.47 -6.23
CA GLY A 11 -2.36 -2.24 -4.78
C GLY A 11 -1.01 -1.60 -4.37
N TRP A 12 -0.63 -0.53 -5.06
CA TRP A 12 0.54 0.32 -4.90
C TRP A 12 0.81 0.83 -3.47
N LEU A 13 -0.17 0.72 -2.60
CA LEU A 13 -0.08 1.15 -1.20
C LEU A 13 0.63 0.17 -0.29
N VAL A 14 0.77 -1.10 -0.70
CA VAL A 14 1.47 -2.11 0.08
C VAL A 14 2.30 -3.01 -0.82
N GLY A 15 3.31 -3.66 -0.25
CA GLY A 15 4.28 -4.45 -0.97
C GLY A 15 5.49 -3.61 -1.37
N PRO A 16 6.48 -4.24 -2.02
CA PRO A 16 7.72 -3.57 -2.33
C PRO A 16 7.52 -2.51 -3.41
N CYS A 17 8.22 -1.37 -3.26
CA CYS A 17 8.31 -0.32 -4.26
C CYS A 17 9.76 0.08 -4.54
N VAL A 18 10.17 0.02 -5.80
CA VAL A 18 11.47 0.50 -6.29
C VAL A 18 11.27 1.57 -7.35
N ARG A 19 12.30 2.38 -7.54
CA ARG A 19 12.24 3.59 -8.37
C ARG A 19 11.97 3.29 -9.84
N ASP A 20 12.62 2.27 -10.39
CA ASP A 20 12.45 1.86 -11.78
C ASP A 20 11.16 1.04 -11.95
N LEU A 21 10.32 1.43 -12.91
CA LEU A 21 9.00 0.82 -13.09
C LEU A 21 9.07 -0.57 -13.74
N GLN A 22 10.16 -0.91 -14.45
CA GLN A 22 10.38 -2.28 -14.95
C GLN A 22 10.81 -3.23 -13.83
N ASP A 23 11.66 -2.76 -12.93
CA ASP A 23 12.04 -3.55 -11.76
C ASP A 23 10.87 -3.68 -10.78
N GLN A 24 10.09 -2.60 -10.62
CA GLN A 24 8.84 -2.60 -9.87
C GLN A 24 7.91 -3.72 -10.29
N MET A 25 7.60 -3.83 -11.60
CA MET A 25 6.64 -4.85 -12.06
C MET A 25 7.15 -6.27 -11.83
N ARG A 26 8.45 -6.52 -11.96
CA ARG A 26 9.04 -7.85 -11.75
C ARG A 26 8.96 -8.22 -10.28
N MET A 27 9.45 -7.34 -9.43
CA MET A 27 9.48 -7.52 -7.99
C MET A 27 8.08 -7.68 -7.41
N ARG A 28 7.08 -6.93 -7.90
CA ARG A 28 5.69 -7.08 -7.47
C ARG A 28 5.05 -8.35 -8.00
N ALA A 29 5.32 -8.75 -9.23
CA ALA A 29 4.87 -10.04 -9.74
C ALA A 29 5.42 -11.23 -8.93
N ASP A 30 6.66 -11.12 -8.44
CA ASP A 30 7.26 -12.11 -7.55
C ASP A 30 6.70 -12.03 -6.13
N TYR A 31 6.51 -10.83 -5.60
CA TYR A 31 5.89 -10.61 -4.28
C TYR A 31 4.48 -11.19 -4.20
N TRP A 32 3.66 -11.00 -5.25
CA TRP A 32 2.32 -11.58 -5.35
C TRP A 32 2.31 -13.03 -5.83
N GLU A 33 3.48 -13.63 -6.02
CA GLU A 33 3.65 -15.03 -6.42
C GLU A 33 2.93 -15.38 -7.74
N TYR A 34 2.76 -14.41 -8.65
CA TYR A 34 2.15 -14.66 -9.94
C TYR A 34 3.07 -15.56 -10.80
N ARG A 35 2.49 -16.65 -11.32
CA ARG A 35 3.17 -17.64 -12.19
C ARG A 35 2.44 -17.79 -13.52
N GLY A 36 3.15 -18.33 -14.52
CA GLY A 36 2.60 -18.71 -15.83
C GLY A 36 1.72 -17.63 -16.48
N THR A 37 0.47 -17.99 -16.76
CA THR A 37 -0.50 -17.10 -17.42
C THR A 37 -0.88 -15.91 -16.55
N ASP A 38 -0.98 -16.06 -15.23
CA ASP A 38 -1.35 -14.96 -14.33
C ASP A 38 -0.26 -13.90 -14.27
N ARG A 39 1.02 -14.33 -14.22
CA ARG A 39 2.15 -13.41 -14.34
C ARG A 39 2.09 -12.62 -15.65
N ARG A 40 1.83 -13.29 -16.77
CA ARG A 40 1.71 -12.60 -18.07
C ARG A 40 0.58 -11.59 -18.07
N LYS A 41 -0.61 -11.95 -17.56
CA LYS A 41 -1.77 -11.07 -17.46
C LYS A 41 -1.47 -9.84 -16.60
N PHE A 42 -0.86 -10.04 -15.43
CA PHE A 42 -0.45 -8.96 -14.53
C PHE A 42 0.55 -7.99 -15.17
N LEU A 43 1.52 -8.49 -15.94
CA LEU A 43 2.56 -7.66 -16.57
C LEU A 43 2.12 -6.95 -17.86
N VAL A 44 1.01 -7.36 -18.50
CA VAL A 44 0.55 -6.71 -19.76
C VAL A 44 0.20 -5.23 -19.56
N PRO A 45 -0.62 -4.84 -18.55
CA PRO A 45 -0.92 -3.43 -18.29
C PRO A 45 0.33 -2.58 -18.03
N TYR A 46 1.30 -3.09 -17.26
CA TYR A 46 2.59 -2.42 -17.01
C TYR A 46 3.34 -2.12 -18.30
N ARG A 47 3.49 -3.11 -19.18
CA ARG A 47 4.19 -2.93 -20.46
C ARG A 47 3.49 -1.90 -21.35
N ARG A 48 2.16 -1.99 -21.47
CA ARG A 48 1.37 -1.01 -22.23
C ARG A 48 1.56 0.41 -21.71
N ALA A 49 1.57 0.59 -20.38
CA ALA A 49 1.81 1.89 -19.78
C ALA A 49 3.23 2.40 -20.08
N LEU A 50 4.26 1.54 -19.94
CA LEU A 50 5.64 1.92 -20.27
C LEU A 50 5.83 2.29 -21.74
N ASP A 51 5.27 1.49 -22.66
CA ASP A 51 5.35 1.74 -24.10
C ASP A 51 4.71 3.08 -24.44
N ALA A 52 3.53 3.37 -23.89
CA ALA A 52 2.84 4.64 -24.09
C ALA A 52 3.62 5.82 -23.48
N LEU A 53 4.24 5.65 -22.31
CA LEU A 53 5.03 6.70 -21.67
C LEU A 53 6.37 6.98 -22.38
N ALA A 54 6.92 6.00 -23.09
CA ALA A 54 8.11 6.15 -23.91
C ALA A 54 7.84 6.74 -25.30
N ALA A 55 6.59 6.66 -25.78
CA ALA A 55 6.20 7.20 -27.07
C ALA A 55 6.35 8.73 -27.14
N ASP A 56 6.63 9.27 -28.33
CA ASP A 56 6.77 10.71 -28.56
C ASP A 56 5.41 11.45 -28.65
N GLU A 57 4.31 10.77 -28.32
CA GLU A 57 2.96 11.31 -28.37
C GLU A 57 2.50 11.83 -27.00
N PRO A 58 1.55 12.79 -26.94
CA PRO A 58 0.90 13.16 -25.70
C PRO A 58 0.13 11.99 -25.08
N VAL A 59 0.16 11.88 -23.75
CA VAL A 59 -0.46 10.77 -23.01
C VAL A 59 -1.63 11.28 -22.18
N VAL A 60 -2.74 10.56 -22.17
CA VAL A 60 -3.88 10.82 -21.28
C VAL A 60 -3.94 9.74 -20.22
N ILE A 61 -3.77 10.13 -18.95
CA ILE A 61 -3.83 9.25 -17.80
C ILE A 61 -5.26 9.28 -17.23
N TRP A 62 -5.86 8.10 -17.11
CA TRP A 62 -7.14 7.90 -16.43
C TRP A 62 -6.89 7.43 -15.00
N THR A 63 -7.43 8.15 -14.01
CA THR A 63 -7.21 7.92 -12.57
C THR A 63 -8.53 8.04 -11.81
N SER A 64 -8.63 7.50 -10.60
CA SER A 64 -9.67 7.86 -9.64
C SER A 64 -9.10 8.70 -8.48
N PRO A 65 -9.94 9.19 -7.56
CA PRO A 65 -9.49 9.82 -6.32
C PRO A 65 -8.80 8.86 -5.35
N SER A 66 -8.77 7.55 -5.63
CA SER A 66 -8.15 6.55 -4.76
C SER A 66 -6.67 6.79 -4.59
N TRP A 67 -6.15 6.43 -3.42
CA TRP A 67 -4.75 6.57 -3.12
C TRP A 67 -3.86 5.61 -3.92
N ASP A 68 -4.40 4.43 -4.27
CA ASP A 68 -3.74 3.49 -5.16
C ASP A 68 -3.41 4.16 -6.51
N ASP A 69 -4.43 4.79 -7.10
CA ASP A 69 -4.28 5.49 -8.38
C ASP A 69 -3.40 6.74 -8.27
N ARG A 70 -3.45 7.45 -7.12
CA ARG A 70 -2.54 8.58 -6.87
C ARG A 70 -1.09 8.15 -6.83
N VAL A 71 -0.76 7.07 -6.13
CA VAL A 71 0.62 6.55 -6.06
C VAL A 71 1.06 6.06 -7.44
N ALA A 72 0.20 5.36 -8.17
CA ALA A 72 0.49 4.96 -9.54
C ALA A 72 0.73 6.17 -10.46
N LEU A 73 -0.09 7.22 -10.37
CA LEU A 73 0.09 8.46 -11.11
C LEU A 73 1.47 9.09 -10.82
N TRP A 74 1.96 9.03 -9.58
CA TRP A 74 3.30 9.51 -9.25
C TRP A 74 4.39 8.73 -9.98
N ALA A 75 4.27 7.40 -10.05
CA ALA A 75 5.17 6.54 -10.80
C ALA A 75 5.14 6.85 -12.31
N LEU A 76 3.94 7.02 -12.89
CA LEU A 76 3.79 7.38 -14.31
C LEU A 76 4.39 8.75 -14.63
N CYS A 77 4.19 9.75 -13.77
CA CYS A 77 4.82 11.07 -13.90
C CYS A 77 6.34 10.97 -13.82
N PHE A 78 6.88 10.21 -12.86
CA PHE A 78 8.32 9.99 -12.73
C PHE A 78 8.91 9.34 -13.99
N GLN A 79 8.25 8.30 -14.50
CA GLN A 79 8.67 7.59 -15.69
C GLN A 79 8.60 8.46 -16.94
N ARG A 80 7.54 9.25 -17.12
CA ARG A 80 7.43 10.18 -18.25
C ARG A 80 8.56 11.18 -18.28
N LEU A 81 8.96 11.71 -17.13
CA LEU A 81 10.08 12.65 -17.05
C LEU A 81 11.43 12.04 -17.42
N GLN A 82 11.58 10.70 -17.38
CA GLN A 82 12.80 10.06 -17.88
C GLN A 82 12.91 10.13 -19.41
N HIS A 83 11.76 10.16 -20.11
CA HIS A 83 11.70 10.18 -21.57
C HIS A 83 11.49 11.60 -22.14
N ARG A 84 10.71 12.43 -21.46
CA ARG A 84 10.31 13.78 -21.88
C ARG A 84 10.45 14.79 -20.72
N PRO A 85 11.69 15.21 -20.37
CA PRO A 85 11.98 15.97 -19.14
C PRO A 85 11.52 17.44 -19.13
N THR A 86 11.32 18.02 -20.31
CA THR A 86 10.91 19.42 -20.52
C THR A 86 9.44 19.54 -20.92
N GLU A 87 8.95 18.61 -21.73
CA GLU A 87 7.59 18.60 -22.30
C GLU A 87 6.92 17.24 -22.03
N PRO A 88 6.50 16.99 -20.78
CA PRO A 88 5.96 15.68 -20.41
C PRO A 88 4.62 15.36 -21.10
N ASP A 89 3.89 16.36 -21.59
CA ASP A 89 2.64 16.21 -22.37
C ASP A 89 1.64 15.21 -21.77
N LEU A 90 1.51 15.26 -20.45
CA LEU A 90 0.54 14.45 -19.71
C LEU A 90 -0.76 15.23 -19.55
N SER A 91 -1.88 14.60 -19.89
CA SER A 91 -3.22 15.04 -19.50
C SER A 91 -3.82 14.06 -18.51
N LEU A 92 -4.68 14.56 -17.64
CA LEU A 92 -5.34 13.79 -16.60
C LEU A 92 -6.84 13.81 -16.82
N VAL A 93 -7.46 12.63 -16.74
CA VAL A 93 -8.89 12.43 -16.61
C VAL A 93 -9.13 11.76 -15.27
N VAL A 94 -9.89 12.42 -14.39
CA VAL A 94 -10.27 11.85 -13.10
C VAL A 94 -11.67 11.26 -13.24
N VAL A 95 -11.80 9.98 -12.92
CA VAL A 95 -13.05 9.22 -12.98
C VAL A 95 -13.49 8.78 -11.61
N GLY A 96 -14.80 8.85 -11.37
CA GLY A 96 -15.37 8.60 -10.06
C GLY A 96 -15.17 9.78 -9.12
N GLU A 97 -16.05 10.78 -9.19
CA GLU A 97 -16.23 11.74 -8.10
C GLU A 97 -17.73 11.81 -7.76
N HIS A 98 -18.02 11.92 -6.46
CA HIS A 98 -19.27 12.47 -5.90
C HIS A 98 -20.61 11.88 -6.38
N GLU A 99 -21.01 10.73 -5.84
CA GLU A 99 -22.35 10.72 -5.23
C GLU A 99 -22.18 11.14 -3.78
N GLU A 100 -22.83 12.25 -3.43
CA GLU A 100 -22.87 12.85 -2.11
C GLU A 100 -23.07 11.78 -1.01
N ARG A 101 -22.20 11.81 0.02
CA ARG A 101 -22.14 10.92 1.20
C ARG A 101 -21.21 9.70 1.08
N LYS A 102 -19.89 9.94 1.15
CA LYS A 102 -18.97 9.24 2.09
C LYS A 102 -17.58 9.95 2.09
N PRO A 103 -16.77 9.81 3.18
CA PRO A 103 -15.72 10.74 3.61
C PRO A 103 -14.53 10.91 2.63
N PRO A 104 -13.53 11.80 2.91
CA PRO A 104 -12.52 12.27 1.96
C PRO A 104 -11.44 11.23 1.58
N ILE A 105 -11.69 9.97 1.88
CA ILE A 105 -10.72 8.89 1.85
C ILE A 105 -11.42 7.63 1.31
N THR A 106 -11.51 7.50 -0.02
CA THR A 106 -11.91 6.25 -0.68
C THR A 106 -10.67 5.58 -1.23
N PHE A 107 -10.02 4.81 -0.39
CA PHE A 107 -9.09 3.80 -0.84
C PHE A 107 -9.91 2.54 -1.11
N GLY A 108 -9.67 1.88 -2.23
CA GLY A 108 -10.39 0.66 -2.55
C GLY A 108 -9.95 0.13 -3.91
N ILE A 109 -9.76 -1.17 -3.99
CA ILE A 109 -9.55 -1.91 -5.24
C ILE A 109 -10.92 -2.13 -5.89
N GLY A 110 -11.63 -1.05 -6.17
CA GLY A 110 -12.89 -1.06 -6.90
C GLY A 110 -12.61 -0.72 -8.36
N TYR A 111 -12.95 -1.61 -9.29
CA TYR A 111 -12.98 -1.23 -10.70
C TYR A 111 -14.01 -0.11 -10.87
N VAL A 112 -13.55 1.08 -11.26
CA VAL A 112 -14.46 2.16 -11.67
C VAL A 112 -15.12 1.74 -12.97
N SER A 113 -16.32 1.16 -12.87
CA SER A 113 -17.11 0.76 -14.03
C SER A 113 -17.76 2.00 -14.64
N LEU A 114 -17.22 2.47 -15.76
CA LEU A 114 -17.74 3.64 -16.46
C LEU A 114 -18.71 3.21 -17.57
N LYS A 115 -19.95 3.66 -17.47
CA LYS A 115 -20.86 3.64 -18.62
C LYS A 115 -20.28 4.55 -19.72
N PRO A 116 -20.51 4.26 -21.02
CA PRO A 116 -19.95 5.07 -22.12
C PRO A 116 -20.24 6.57 -22.01
N ALA A 117 -21.43 6.96 -21.53
CA ALA A 117 -21.77 8.37 -21.30
C ALA A 117 -20.94 9.03 -20.19
N MET A 118 -20.61 8.29 -19.13
CA MET A 118 -19.77 8.78 -18.04
C MET A 118 -18.32 8.93 -18.50
N ALA A 119 -17.82 7.98 -19.29
CA ALA A 119 -16.49 8.07 -19.89
C ALA A 119 -16.37 9.30 -20.82
N ARG A 120 -17.40 9.59 -21.62
CA ARG A 120 -17.45 10.81 -22.44
C ARG A 120 -17.43 12.09 -21.60
N ARG A 121 -18.25 12.17 -20.55
CA ARG A 121 -18.26 13.31 -19.64
C ARG A 121 -16.92 13.50 -18.92
N ALA A 122 -16.30 12.41 -18.46
CA ALA A 122 -14.98 12.48 -17.85
C ALA A 122 -13.91 12.93 -18.85
N TRP A 123 -14.01 12.53 -20.12
CA TRP A 123 -13.13 13.03 -21.17
C TRP A 123 -13.25 14.55 -21.37
N GLU A 124 -14.45 15.11 -21.22
CA GLU A 124 -14.69 16.56 -21.29
C GLU A 124 -14.03 17.32 -20.13
N THR A 125 -13.75 16.67 -19.00
CA THR A 125 -13.03 17.27 -17.86
C THR A 125 -11.51 17.10 -17.94
N MET A 126 -11.00 16.53 -19.02
CA MET A 126 -9.58 16.32 -19.25
C MET A 126 -8.80 17.63 -19.11
N ARG A 127 -7.73 17.61 -18.31
CA ARG A 127 -6.84 18.76 -18.13
C ARG A 127 -5.39 18.37 -18.37
N SER A 128 -4.61 19.27 -18.97
CA SER A 128 -3.16 19.10 -19.06
C SER A 128 -2.52 19.28 -17.67
N LEU A 129 -1.54 18.44 -17.34
CA LEU A 129 -0.68 18.63 -16.19
C LEU A 129 0.47 19.57 -16.55
N SER A 130 0.69 20.58 -15.72
CA SER A 130 1.87 21.46 -15.87
C SER A 130 3.16 20.70 -15.57
N LEU A 131 4.28 21.14 -16.16
CA LEU A 131 5.61 20.60 -15.85
C LEU A 131 5.91 20.61 -14.35
N ARG A 132 5.45 21.65 -13.63
CA ARG A 132 5.58 21.75 -12.17
C ARG A 132 4.83 20.63 -11.46
N GLU A 133 3.57 20.37 -11.81
CA GLU A 133 2.78 19.27 -11.22
C GLU A 133 3.43 17.91 -11.48
N VAL A 134 3.91 17.67 -12.71
CA VAL A 134 4.56 16.40 -13.06
C VAL A 134 5.84 16.20 -12.25
N ARG A 135 6.68 17.24 -12.10
CA ARG A 135 7.90 17.19 -11.28
C ARG A 135 7.60 16.97 -9.80
N GLU A 136 6.57 17.60 -9.27
CA GLU A 136 6.14 17.39 -7.88
C GLU A 136 5.68 15.95 -7.64
N LYS A 137 4.84 15.41 -8.50
CA LYS A 137 4.39 14.00 -8.42
C LYS A 137 5.57 13.02 -8.54
N ALA A 138 6.51 13.30 -9.44
CA ALA A 138 7.72 12.50 -9.57
C ALA A 138 8.62 12.55 -8.32
N LEU A 139 8.66 13.67 -7.60
CA LEU A 139 9.35 13.77 -6.30
C LEU A 139 8.67 12.91 -5.24
N PHE A 140 7.35 12.82 -5.22
CA PHE A 140 6.63 11.92 -4.31
C PHE A 140 6.97 10.45 -4.58
N TRP A 141 7.03 10.03 -5.84
CA TRP A 141 7.50 8.68 -6.19
C TRP A 141 8.93 8.42 -5.72
N LYS A 142 9.85 9.37 -5.94
CA LYS A 142 11.25 9.26 -5.48
C LYS A 142 11.35 9.08 -3.97
N LYS A 143 10.49 9.76 -3.20
CA LYS A 143 10.44 9.64 -1.74
C LYS A 143 9.86 8.31 -1.29
N LEU A 144 8.75 7.90 -1.89
CA LEU A 144 8.07 6.65 -1.55
C LEU A 144 8.96 5.42 -1.85
N THR A 145 9.78 5.49 -2.90
CA THR A 145 10.74 4.44 -3.29
C THR A 145 12.12 4.59 -2.66
N ALA A 146 12.32 5.55 -1.75
CA ALA A 146 13.59 5.71 -1.06
C ALA A 146 13.72 4.66 0.06
N PRO A 147 14.96 4.30 0.47
CA PRO A 147 15.22 3.45 1.63
C PRO A 147 15.04 4.24 2.95
N SER A 148 13.90 4.93 3.07
CA SER A 148 13.47 5.63 4.28
C SER A 148 11.95 5.68 4.30
N PRO A 149 11.30 5.31 5.42
CA PRO A 149 9.86 5.44 5.57
C PRO A 149 9.43 6.88 5.88
N ILE A 150 10.37 7.82 6.03
CA ILE A 150 10.03 9.20 6.39
C ILE A 150 9.57 9.94 5.13
N LEU A 151 8.26 9.98 4.94
CA LEU A 151 7.64 10.69 3.82
C LEU A 151 7.69 12.23 4.01
N SER A 152 7.37 12.73 5.21
CA SER A 152 7.41 14.17 5.50
C SER A 152 8.27 14.45 6.73
N GLY A 153 9.28 15.32 6.60
CA GLY A 153 9.95 15.93 7.74
C GLY A 153 9.20 17.20 8.16
N ASN A 154 8.77 17.25 9.44
CA ASN A 154 7.91 18.28 10.05
C ASN A 154 6.59 18.55 9.29
N PRO A 155 5.49 18.95 9.97
CA PRO A 155 4.27 19.35 9.29
C PRO A 155 4.57 20.56 8.37
N PRO A 156 4.46 20.44 7.04
CA PRO A 156 4.84 21.53 6.15
C PRO A 156 3.75 22.61 6.11
N ARG A 157 4.14 23.84 5.78
CA ARG A 157 3.22 24.91 5.35
C ARG A 157 2.21 24.37 4.31
N GLU A 158 0.95 24.79 4.49
CA GLU A 158 -0.30 24.30 3.90
C GLU A 158 -0.38 24.32 2.36
N THR A 159 0.22 23.34 1.68
CA THR A 159 -0.21 22.99 0.32
C THR A 159 -0.98 21.67 0.37
N ARG A 160 -2.14 21.59 -0.29
CA ARG A 160 -3.00 20.38 -0.31
C ARG A 160 -2.22 19.09 -0.59
N SER A 161 -1.31 19.09 -1.56
CA SER A 161 -0.48 17.93 -1.92
C SER A 161 0.51 17.50 -0.83
N ARG A 162 0.95 18.42 0.05
CA ARG A 162 1.80 18.09 1.21
C ARG A 162 0.99 17.53 2.38
N LYS A 163 -0.27 17.95 2.54
CA LYS A 163 -1.20 17.36 3.52
C LYS A 163 -1.51 15.91 3.19
N GLU A 164 -1.80 15.64 1.91
CA GLU A 164 -2.01 14.27 1.41
C GLU A 164 -0.78 13.39 1.70
N PHE A 165 0.43 13.88 1.43
CA PHE A 165 1.66 13.12 1.69
C PHE A 165 1.88 12.83 3.19
N PHE A 166 1.49 13.76 4.06
CA PHE A 166 1.54 13.58 5.51
C PHE A 166 0.52 12.53 5.99
N GLU A 167 -0.71 12.57 5.48
CA GLU A 167 -1.75 11.56 5.78
C GLU A 167 -1.31 10.16 5.35
N LEU A 168 -0.68 10.05 4.17
CA LEU A 168 -0.10 8.79 3.70
C LEU A 168 1.05 8.30 4.61
N GLY A 169 1.86 9.22 5.15
CA GLY A 169 2.91 8.89 6.11
C GLY A 169 2.38 8.35 7.45
N ALA A 170 1.32 8.96 7.98
CA ALA A 170 0.66 8.47 9.19
C ALA A 170 0.07 7.06 8.98
N TYR A 171 -0.48 6.82 7.79
CA TYR A 171 -0.95 5.50 7.38
C TYR A 171 0.19 4.48 7.29
N GLN A 172 1.30 4.84 6.63
CA GLN A 172 2.48 3.99 6.53
C GLN A 172 3.00 3.55 7.90
N ALA A 173 3.05 4.48 8.86
CA ALA A 173 3.52 4.22 10.21
C ALA A 173 2.75 3.08 10.89
N GLY A 174 1.46 2.87 10.55
CA GLY A 174 0.66 1.78 11.10
C GLY A 174 1.15 0.36 10.76
N PHE A 175 2.04 0.22 9.78
CA PHE A 175 2.68 -1.06 9.42
C PHE A 175 4.03 -1.30 10.10
N PHE A 176 4.59 -0.29 10.77
CA PHE A 176 5.88 -0.41 11.44
C PHE A 176 5.72 -0.82 12.90
N PRO A 177 6.66 -1.61 13.46
CA PRO A 177 6.69 -1.91 14.88
C PRO A 177 6.77 -0.63 15.71
N ARG A 178 6.24 -0.68 16.93
CA ARG A 178 6.12 0.49 17.81
C ARG A 178 7.04 0.36 19.02
N LEU A 179 7.74 1.44 19.35
CA LEU A 179 8.63 1.54 20.49
C LEU A 179 8.03 2.51 21.51
N SER A 180 7.85 2.04 22.73
CA SER A 180 7.38 2.80 23.88
C SER A 180 8.27 2.56 25.10
N GLU A 181 7.96 3.18 26.24
CA GLU A 181 8.62 2.90 27.52
C GLU A 181 8.53 1.42 27.94
N ARG A 182 7.50 0.71 27.48
CA ARG A 182 7.32 -0.73 27.76
C ARG A 182 8.16 -1.64 26.85
N GLY A 183 8.86 -1.06 25.89
CA GLY A 183 9.65 -1.78 24.90
C GLY A 183 9.01 -1.81 23.51
N LEU A 184 9.46 -2.77 22.72
CA LEU A 184 9.06 -2.97 21.33
C LEU A 184 7.75 -3.75 21.27
N SER A 185 6.86 -3.38 20.36
CA SER A 185 5.56 -4.01 20.14
C SER A 185 5.23 -4.09 18.67
N LEU A 186 4.24 -4.93 18.34
CA LEU A 186 3.74 -5.10 16.99
C LEU A 186 3.23 -3.78 16.40
N SER A 187 3.26 -3.71 15.07
CA SER A 187 2.58 -2.66 14.32
C SER A 187 1.10 -2.59 14.65
N THR A 188 0.48 -1.44 14.40
CA THR A 188 -0.97 -1.26 14.60
C THR A 188 -1.77 -2.28 13.80
N VAL A 189 -1.39 -2.50 12.54
CA VAL A 189 -2.09 -3.44 11.66
C VAL A 189 -1.92 -4.88 12.12
N ASP A 190 -0.70 -5.30 12.49
CA ASP A 190 -0.47 -6.67 12.96
C ASP A 190 -1.15 -6.94 14.32
N THR A 191 -1.14 -5.95 15.21
CA THR A 191 -1.86 -6.02 16.50
C THR A 191 -3.34 -6.26 16.25
N LEU A 192 -3.98 -5.40 15.44
CA LEU A 192 -5.40 -5.53 15.10
C LEU A 192 -5.69 -6.88 14.44
N MET A 193 -4.87 -7.29 13.47
CA MET A 193 -5.09 -8.53 12.74
C MET A 193 -5.02 -9.76 13.65
N LEU A 194 -3.97 -9.88 14.47
CA LEU A 194 -3.78 -11.02 15.36
C LEU A 194 -4.81 -11.05 16.49
N ASP A 195 -5.17 -9.89 17.04
CA ASP A 195 -6.19 -9.75 18.08
C ASP A 195 -7.62 -10.08 17.58
N LEU A 196 -7.86 -10.05 16.26
CA LEU A 196 -9.08 -10.55 15.64
C LEU A 196 -9.08 -12.08 15.44
N VAL A 197 -7.94 -12.75 15.58
CA VAL A 197 -7.86 -14.21 15.61
C VAL A 197 -8.00 -14.67 17.06
N ASP A 198 -9.14 -15.28 17.39
CA ASP A 198 -9.35 -15.87 18.72
C ASP A 198 -8.93 -17.34 18.76
N ASP A 199 -9.17 -18.01 19.89
CA ASP A 199 -8.88 -19.43 20.06
C ASP A 199 -9.79 -20.32 19.17
N THR A 200 -10.85 -19.76 18.58
CA THR A 200 -11.72 -20.49 17.65
C THR A 200 -11.13 -20.42 16.23
N PRO A 201 -10.85 -21.55 15.56
CA PRO A 201 -10.35 -21.54 14.20
C PRO A 201 -11.30 -20.83 13.22
N ARG A 202 -10.78 -19.89 12.42
CA ARG A 202 -11.58 -19.07 11.49
C ARG A 202 -10.91 -18.90 10.14
N THR A 203 -11.72 -18.82 9.09
CA THR A 203 -11.22 -18.39 7.78
C THR A 203 -10.83 -16.91 7.81
N PRO A 204 -9.90 -16.46 6.95
CA PRO A 204 -9.54 -15.04 6.86
C PRO A 204 -10.74 -14.13 6.61
N ALA A 205 -11.71 -14.54 5.78
CA ALA A 205 -12.93 -13.78 5.55
C ALA A 205 -13.73 -13.55 6.84
N ARG A 206 -13.80 -14.54 7.74
CA ARG A 206 -14.48 -14.41 9.04
C ARG A 206 -13.67 -13.58 10.03
N ILE A 207 -12.34 -13.57 9.93
CA ILE A 207 -11.46 -12.71 10.73
C ILE A 207 -11.67 -11.25 10.33
N PHE A 208 -11.62 -10.94 9.03
CA PHE A 208 -11.71 -9.55 8.53
C PHE A 208 -13.12 -8.95 8.65
N MET A 209 -14.16 -9.80 8.58
CA MET A 209 -15.56 -9.37 8.72
C MET A 209 -16.08 -9.48 10.16
N ARG A 210 -15.19 -9.58 11.16
CA ARG A 210 -15.58 -9.71 12.57
C ARG A 210 -16.36 -8.48 13.03
N GLU A 211 -17.49 -8.69 13.68
CA GLU A 211 -18.32 -7.60 14.21
C GLU A 211 -17.70 -6.97 15.47
N GLY A 212 -18.04 -5.72 15.73
CA GLY A 212 -17.59 -4.95 16.90
C GLY A 212 -16.42 -3.99 16.62
N ALA A 213 -16.09 -3.17 17.61
CA ALA A 213 -15.22 -2.00 17.46
C ALA A 213 -13.83 -2.31 16.86
N LYS A 214 -13.19 -3.40 17.29
CA LYS A 214 -11.89 -3.83 16.75
C LYS A 214 -11.99 -4.21 15.27
N GLY A 215 -13.07 -4.92 14.90
CA GLY A 215 -13.35 -5.29 13.51
C GLY A 215 -13.70 -4.08 12.65
N ASP A 216 -14.40 -3.08 13.19
CA ASP A 216 -14.67 -1.82 12.49
C ASP A 216 -13.39 -1.03 12.20
N VAL A 217 -12.48 -0.95 13.17
CA VAL A 217 -11.18 -0.29 12.98
C VAL A 217 -10.34 -1.06 11.95
N PHE A 218 -10.29 -2.39 12.04
CA PHE A 218 -9.56 -3.19 11.05
C PHE A 218 -10.16 -3.08 9.65
N ARG A 219 -11.49 -3.03 9.51
CA ARG A 219 -12.15 -2.80 8.22
C ARG A 219 -11.75 -1.48 7.59
N GLN A 220 -11.52 -0.43 8.38
CA GLN A 220 -10.96 0.81 7.82
C GLN A 220 -9.61 0.55 7.18
N TRP A 221 -8.68 -0.16 7.84
CA TRP A 221 -7.40 -0.55 7.23
C TRP A 221 -7.57 -1.45 6.00
N PHE A 222 -8.51 -2.38 6.05
CA PHE A 222 -8.83 -3.31 4.98
C PHE A 222 -9.36 -2.60 3.72
N ASP A 223 -10.28 -1.66 3.89
CA ASP A 223 -10.76 -0.80 2.81
C ASP A 223 -9.57 0.02 2.25
N LEU A 224 -8.64 0.43 3.11
CA LEU A 224 -7.48 1.23 2.74
C LEU A 224 -6.45 0.48 1.89
N THR A 225 -6.06 -0.73 2.25
CA THR A 225 -5.07 -1.49 1.47
C THR A 225 -5.64 -2.42 0.40
N GLY A 226 -6.94 -2.70 0.47
CA GLY A 226 -7.54 -3.84 -0.20
C GLY A 226 -7.30 -5.15 0.54
N ASP A 227 -7.90 -6.22 0.02
CA ASP A 227 -8.07 -7.49 0.71
C ASP A 227 -6.88 -8.44 0.57
N VAL A 228 -6.33 -8.56 -0.64
CA VAL A 228 -5.26 -9.52 -0.99
C VAL A 228 -4.07 -9.42 -0.04
N ILE A 229 -3.72 -8.21 0.41
CA ILE A 229 -2.58 -8.03 1.30
C ILE A 229 -2.80 -8.63 2.68
N HIS A 230 -4.01 -8.52 3.24
CA HIS A 230 -4.32 -9.05 4.56
C HIS A 230 -4.37 -10.57 4.54
N PHE A 231 -4.87 -11.17 3.45
CA PHE A 231 -4.75 -12.61 3.24
C PHE A 231 -3.28 -13.05 3.21
N LYS A 232 -2.43 -12.35 2.45
CA LYS A 232 -1.00 -12.64 2.41
C LYS A 232 -0.35 -12.46 3.80
N ARG A 233 -0.75 -11.43 4.55
CA ARG A 233 -0.19 -11.14 5.87
C ARG A 233 -0.51 -12.22 6.90
N ILE A 234 -1.74 -12.75 6.90
CA ILE A 234 -2.11 -13.92 7.72
C ILE A 234 -1.22 -15.13 7.38
N VAL A 235 -1.02 -15.41 6.10
CA VAL A 235 -0.15 -16.51 5.66
C VAL A 235 1.27 -16.31 6.18
N GLN A 236 1.83 -15.11 6.05
CA GLN A 236 3.17 -14.79 6.56
C GLN A 236 3.31 -15.11 8.05
N TRP A 237 2.33 -14.71 8.87
CA TRP A 237 2.32 -14.99 10.30
C TRP A 237 2.13 -16.47 10.66
N ALA A 238 1.49 -17.24 9.78
CA ALA A 238 1.32 -18.67 9.95
C ALA A 238 2.54 -19.50 9.50
N THR A 239 3.38 -18.94 8.63
CA THR A 239 4.59 -19.62 8.09
C THR A 239 5.90 -19.12 8.69
N HIS A 240 5.88 -17.99 9.41
CA HIS A 240 7.04 -17.46 10.12
C HIS A 240 7.35 -18.33 11.33
N GLU A 241 8.62 -18.51 11.67
CA GLU A 241 9.02 -19.33 12.84
C GLU A 241 9.67 -18.47 13.93
N PRO A 242 9.21 -18.55 15.20
CA PRO A 242 8.04 -19.32 15.66
C PRO A 242 6.71 -18.73 15.17
N ALA A 243 5.77 -19.60 14.77
CA ALA A 243 4.49 -19.17 14.19
C ALA A 243 3.56 -18.51 15.22
N ALA A 244 3.03 -17.33 14.88
CA ALA A 244 2.01 -16.65 15.68
C ALA A 244 0.61 -17.22 15.41
N LEU A 245 0.40 -17.81 14.23
CA LEU A 245 -0.84 -18.44 13.80
C LEU A 245 -0.59 -19.89 13.41
N ILE A 246 -1.54 -20.78 13.73
CA ILE A 246 -1.61 -22.12 13.12
C ILE A 246 -2.63 -22.06 11.99
N ALA A 247 -2.31 -22.68 10.85
CA ALA A 247 -3.21 -22.86 9.73
C ALA A 247 -3.63 -24.34 9.60
N ASP A 248 -4.91 -24.63 9.77
CA ASP A 248 -5.51 -25.92 9.42
C ASP A 248 -6.10 -25.86 8.02
N LEU A 249 -5.52 -26.62 7.11
CA LEU A 249 -5.97 -26.65 5.72
C LEU A 249 -7.26 -27.44 5.53
N HIS A 250 -7.63 -28.39 6.41
CA HIS A 250 -8.78 -29.29 6.22
C HIS A 250 -8.94 -29.83 4.79
N GLY A 251 -7.83 -30.20 4.13
CA GLY A 251 -7.84 -30.67 2.74
C GLY A 251 -8.11 -29.60 1.68
N GLN A 252 -8.16 -28.32 2.03
CA GLN A 252 -8.22 -27.20 1.09
C GLN A 252 -6.86 -27.00 0.42
N PRO A 253 -6.82 -26.82 -0.91
CA PRO A 253 -5.56 -26.67 -1.64
C PRO A 253 -4.92 -25.28 -1.45
N HIS A 254 -5.62 -24.33 -0.82
CA HIS A 254 -5.20 -22.93 -0.74
C HIS A 254 -5.30 -22.39 0.69
N MET A 255 -4.21 -21.80 1.18
CA MET A 255 -4.12 -21.24 2.53
C MET A 255 -5.19 -20.18 2.82
N TRP A 256 -5.70 -19.48 1.80
CA TRP A 256 -6.77 -18.46 2.00
C TRP A 256 -8.12 -19.07 2.45
N ARG A 257 -8.26 -20.40 2.35
CA ARG A 257 -9.42 -21.16 2.84
C ARG A 257 -9.11 -21.95 4.11
N ALA A 258 -7.88 -21.87 4.62
CA ALA A 258 -7.50 -22.50 5.88
C ALA A 258 -8.24 -21.86 7.04
N LEU A 259 -8.38 -22.62 8.13
CA LEU A 259 -8.79 -22.09 9.42
C LEU A 259 -7.55 -21.67 10.20
N TYR A 260 -7.57 -20.45 10.72
CA TYR A 260 -6.47 -19.87 11.48
C TYR A 260 -6.85 -19.72 12.94
N SER A 261 -5.91 -20.07 13.82
CA SER A 261 -6.00 -19.91 15.27
C SER A 261 -4.73 -19.32 15.84
N LEU A 262 -4.86 -18.56 16.93
CA LEU A 262 -3.74 -17.92 17.60
C LEU A 262 -2.93 -18.94 18.41
N THR A 263 -1.60 -18.91 18.26
CA THR A 263 -0.69 -19.78 19.04
C THR A 263 -0.39 -19.18 20.41
N ALA A 264 0.24 -19.96 21.29
CA ALA A 264 0.76 -19.42 22.55
C ALA A 264 1.81 -18.32 22.31
N HIS A 265 2.62 -18.47 21.25
CA HIS A 265 3.57 -17.44 20.84
C HIS A 265 2.85 -16.18 20.37
N GLY A 266 1.84 -16.29 19.49
CA GLY A 266 1.05 -15.14 19.03
C GLY A 266 0.36 -14.39 20.17
N ARG A 267 -0.14 -15.11 21.19
CA ARG A 267 -0.67 -14.51 22.43
C ARG A 267 0.38 -13.73 23.21
N SER A 268 1.58 -14.30 23.36
CA SER A 268 2.70 -13.61 24.02
C SER A 268 3.12 -12.36 23.25
N LEU A 269 3.18 -12.39 21.92
CA LEU A 269 3.47 -11.18 21.12
C LEU A 269 2.47 -10.04 21.34
N LEU A 270 1.18 -10.36 21.52
CA LEU A 270 0.15 -9.35 21.80
C LEU A 270 0.23 -8.79 23.21
N HIS A 271 0.58 -9.61 24.19
CA HIS A 271 0.59 -9.23 25.61
C HIS A 271 1.94 -8.61 26.03
N ASP A 272 3.03 -9.29 25.71
CA ASP A 272 4.40 -8.98 26.17
C ASP A 272 5.16 -8.10 25.17
N GLY A 273 4.72 -8.05 23.91
CA GLY A 273 5.40 -7.36 22.83
C GLY A 273 6.53 -8.18 22.21
N LEU A 274 7.51 -7.47 21.64
CA LEU A 274 8.65 -8.03 20.92
C LEU A 274 9.92 -7.82 21.78
N THR A 275 10.74 -8.84 21.90
CA THR A 275 12.13 -8.71 22.37
C THR A 275 13.07 -8.37 21.22
N SER A 276 12.70 -8.71 19.99
CA SER A 276 13.50 -8.50 18.78
C SER A 276 12.62 -8.46 17.53
N LEU A 277 13.10 -7.81 16.47
CA LEU A 277 12.33 -7.61 15.24
C LEU A 277 12.10 -8.90 14.45
N ASP A 278 12.97 -9.90 14.60
CA ASP A 278 12.88 -11.19 13.90
C ASP A 278 11.79 -12.13 14.43
N GLN A 279 11.11 -11.76 15.51
CA GLN A 279 9.91 -12.46 15.97
C GLN A 279 8.68 -12.16 15.10
N ALA A 280 8.77 -11.19 14.19
CA ALA A 280 7.72 -10.88 13.24
C ALA A 280 8.19 -11.09 11.79
N PRO A 281 7.32 -11.57 10.88
CA PRO A 281 7.68 -11.71 9.48
C PRO A 281 7.95 -10.34 8.84
N PRO A 282 9.09 -10.17 8.13
CA PRO A 282 9.39 -8.95 7.40
C PRO A 282 8.26 -8.57 6.44
N PHE A 283 7.95 -7.28 6.37
CA PHE A 283 6.83 -6.79 5.57
C PHE A 283 7.24 -5.62 4.67
N PRO A 284 7.43 -5.86 3.36
CA PRO A 284 7.76 -4.80 2.41
C PRO A 284 6.62 -3.77 2.33
N ILE A 285 6.94 -2.52 2.66
CA ILE A 285 6.06 -1.36 2.54
C ILE A 285 6.82 -0.29 1.75
N TRP A 286 6.51 -0.20 0.46
CA TRP A 286 7.17 0.72 -0.46
C TRP A 286 8.69 0.50 -0.54
N GLY A 287 9.50 1.56 -0.46
CA GLY A 287 10.96 1.50 -0.55
C GLY A 287 11.67 0.87 0.64
N VAL A 288 10.95 0.34 1.63
CA VAL A 288 11.47 -0.16 2.89
C VAL A 288 10.74 -1.42 3.34
N THR A 289 11.25 -2.08 4.38
CA THR A 289 10.66 -3.28 4.96
C THR A 289 10.44 -3.09 6.45
N ALA A 290 9.21 -3.24 6.92
CA ALA A 290 8.91 -3.28 8.36
C ALA A 290 9.44 -4.59 8.94
N TYR A 291 9.88 -4.54 10.21
CA TYR A 291 10.56 -5.65 10.89
C TYR A 291 11.89 -6.10 10.24
N ASP A 292 12.52 -5.23 9.44
CA ASP A 292 13.85 -5.52 8.88
C ASP A 292 14.92 -5.40 9.96
N ARG A 293 15.76 -6.43 10.08
CA ARG A 293 16.91 -6.44 10.99
C ARG A 293 18.04 -5.52 10.51
N LYS A 294 18.18 -5.35 9.20
CA LYS A 294 19.27 -4.58 8.57
C LYS A 294 18.96 -3.09 8.55
N ASP A 295 17.69 -2.74 8.47
CA ASP A 295 17.21 -1.36 8.44
C ASP A 295 16.03 -1.18 9.41
N PRO A 296 16.28 -1.21 10.73
CA PRO A 296 15.23 -1.41 11.72
C PRO A 296 14.48 -0.11 12.02
N TRP A 297 13.41 0.17 11.30
CA TRP A 297 12.55 1.33 11.57
C TRP A 297 11.44 1.01 12.56
N VAL A 298 11.19 1.93 13.50
CA VAL A 298 10.13 1.85 14.51
C VAL A 298 9.36 3.15 14.59
N VAL A 299 8.08 3.07 14.96
CA VAL A 299 7.28 4.23 15.38
C VAL A 299 7.51 4.47 16.86
N VAL A 300 7.91 5.68 17.23
CA VAL A 300 8.10 6.07 18.63
C VAL A 300 6.85 6.77 19.13
N GLU A 301 6.30 6.28 20.24
CA GLU A 301 5.14 6.87 20.93
C GLU A 301 5.62 7.50 22.24
N GLU A 302 5.99 8.79 22.20
CA GLU A 302 6.41 9.54 23.39
C GLU A 302 5.21 10.19 24.09
N ALA A 303 5.28 10.29 25.43
CA ALA A 303 4.22 10.93 26.21
C ALA A 303 4.00 12.39 25.76
N GLY A 304 2.81 12.69 25.24
CA GLY A 304 2.45 14.02 24.75
C GLY A 304 3.03 14.39 23.37
N GLY A 305 3.84 13.52 22.76
CA GLY A 305 4.38 13.68 21.42
C GLY A 305 3.48 13.09 20.34
N ARG A 306 3.70 13.50 19.08
CA ARG A 306 3.09 12.81 17.93
C ARG A 306 3.92 11.58 17.57
N PRO A 307 3.28 10.45 17.22
CA PRO A 307 3.99 9.28 16.72
C PRO A 307 4.85 9.65 15.52
N HIS A 308 6.10 9.19 15.50
CA HIS A 308 7.03 9.43 14.39
C HIS A 308 7.96 8.24 14.18
N LEU A 309 8.45 8.08 12.95
CA LEU A 309 9.36 7.01 12.57
C LEU A 309 10.81 7.36 12.89
N ARG A 310 11.56 6.39 13.41
CA ARG A 310 12.97 6.49 13.77
C ARG A 310 13.67 5.14 13.53
N ARG A 311 14.98 5.13 13.30
CA ARG A 311 15.78 3.90 13.31
C ARG A 311 16.01 3.43 14.74
N LEU A 312 15.72 2.16 15.01
CA LEU A 312 15.98 1.50 16.28
C LEU A 312 17.48 1.50 16.56
N GLY A 313 17.88 1.98 17.73
CA GLY A 313 19.29 2.13 18.12
C GLY A 313 19.85 3.54 17.89
N GLU A 314 19.13 4.43 17.22
CA GLU A 314 19.44 5.86 17.20
C GLU A 314 18.75 6.56 18.38
N GLY A 315 19.54 7.14 19.28
CA GLY A 315 19.13 7.88 20.47
C GLY A 315 20.09 9.03 20.74
#